data_AF-A0A954Y6I2-F1
#
_entry.id   AF-A0A954Y6I2-F1
#
_cell.length_a   1.000
_cell.length_b   1.000
_cell.length_c   1.000
_cell.angle_alpha   90.00
_cell.angle_beta   90.00
_cell.angle_gamma   90.00
#
_symmetry.space_group_name_H-M   'P 1'
#
loop_
_entity.id
_entity.type
_entity.pdbx_description
1 polymer ?
#
loop_
_entity_poly.entity_id
_entity_poly.type
_entity_poly.pdbx_seq_one_letter_code
_entity_poly.pdbx_strand_id
1 'polypeptide(L)'
;STLSLYKQLVLRMLVKAFFMPLMFTYLVTNVNLLQNPHSITQDLPIVEALETLMAFMENTRAVANDQYLYDTVVPYFHVADVCFAAVGYALSLKLFRSHVRSAEPTGLGWTVALMCYQPFWGTVIGSHYLFYAHAPNCFGYFDEGLFRYGWTLVLLFTEFVFVWCTMCFGTRFSNLTHRGIVTFGPYYFAKHPAYIAKLVGFFMLELPVIVYVGESTTPSYTAGILALVPFALVCLMYYYRARTEEAHLRSVNDAYDIYCDELAARKVRSRKRS
;
A
#
# COMPACT_ATOMS: atom_id res chain seq x y z
N SER A 1 5.34 -15.95 -31.81
CA SER A 1 5.72 -15.27 -33.08
C SER A 1 6.64 -14.11 -32.79
N THR A 2 7.45 -13.66 -33.76
CA THR A 2 8.33 -12.48 -33.58
C THR A 2 7.56 -11.23 -33.13
N LEU A 3 6.34 -11.04 -33.67
CA LEU A 3 5.44 -9.95 -33.28
C LEU A 3 5.07 -9.98 -31.78
N SER A 4 4.82 -11.17 -31.21
CA SER A 4 4.53 -11.31 -29.78
C SER A 4 5.72 -10.93 -28.88
N LEU A 5 6.96 -11.16 -29.36
CA LEU A 5 8.17 -10.77 -28.63
C LEU A 5 8.36 -9.25 -28.66
N TYR A 6 8.18 -8.61 -29.81
CA TYR A 6 8.24 -7.15 -29.92
C TYR A 6 7.18 -6.46 -29.05
N LYS A 7 5.93 -6.96 -29.07
CA LYS A 7 4.86 -6.45 -28.19
C LYS A 7 5.28 -6.51 -26.72
N GLN A 8 5.82 -7.65 -26.29
CA GLN A 8 6.28 -7.83 -24.91
C GLN A 8 7.48 -6.93 -24.57
N LEU A 9 8.39 -6.68 -25.51
CA LEU A 9 9.51 -5.75 -25.31
C LEU A 9 9.01 -4.32 -25.09
N VAL A 10 8.10 -3.85 -25.94
CA VAL A 10 7.50 -2.51 -25.83
C VAL A 10 6.78 -2.35 -24.49
N LEU A 11 5.95 -3.32 -24.09
CA LEU A 11 5.24 -3.27 -22.81
C LEU A 11 6.21 -3.19 -21.61
N ARG A 12 7.31 -3.95 -21.63
CA ARG A 12 8.33 -3.89 -20.57
C ARG A 12 9.01 -2.53 -20.51
N MET A 13 9.29 -1.92 -21.66
CA MET A 13 9.85 -0.57 -21.73
C MET A 13 8.86 0.46 -21.20
N LEU A 14 7.58 0.38 -21.57
CA LEU A 14 6.54 1.27 -21.06
C LEU A 14 6.40 1.18 -19.54
N VAL A 15 6.44 -0.03 -18.97
CA VAL A 15 6.40 -0.21 -17.51
C VAL A 15 7.55 0.55 -16.85
N LYS A 16 8.77 0.40 -17.37
CA LYS A 16 9.93 1.10 -16.81
C LYS A 16 9.83 2.61 -17.01
N ALA A 17 9.45 3.05 -18.20
CA ALA A 17 9.34 4.47 -18.53
C ALA A 17 8.33 5.19 -17.63
N PHE A 18 7.23 4.54 -17.26
CA PHE A 18 6.24 5.12 -16.35
C PHE A 18 6.64 5.02 -14.88
N PHE A 19 6.95 3.81 -14.39
CA PHE A 19 7.10 3.58 -12.96
C PHE A 19 8.48 3.95 -12.41
N MET A 20 9.56 3.85 -13.20
CA MET A 20 10.90 4.15 -12.68
C MET A 20 11.04 5.62 -12.27
N PRO A 21 10.67 6.61 -13.11
CA PRO A 21 10.70 8.01 -12.70
C PRO A 21 9.77 8.27 -11.52
N LEU A 22 8.57 7.67 -11.52
CA LEU A 22 7.60 7.85 -10.44
C LEU A 22 8.13 7.38 -9.08
N MET A 23 8.67 6.15 -9.02
CA MET A 23 9.24 5.61 -7.78
C MET A 23 10.48 6.39 -7.33
N PHE A 24 11.30 6.86 -8.28
CA PHE A 24 12.46 7.68 -7.96
C PHE A 24 12.06 9.06 -7.40
N THR A 25 11.06 9.71 -7.99
CA THR A 25 10.50 10.96 -7.45
C THR A 25 9.96 10.75 -6.04
N TYR A 26 9.19 9.67 -5.79
CA TYR A 26 8.72 9.37 -4.44
C TYR A 26 9.86 9.11 -3.47
N LEU A 27 10.93 8.43 -3.90
CA LEU A 27 12.10 8.22 -3.06
C LEU A 27 12.75 9.54 -2.65
N VAL A 28 13.02 10.42 -3.61
CA VAL A 28 13.60 11.74 -3.33
C VAL A 28 12.68 12.55 -2.42
N THR A 29 11.37 12.57 -2.69
CA THR A 29 10.39 13.29 -1.86
C THR A 29 10.38 12.77 -0.43
N ASN A 30 10.29 11.46 -0.20
CA ASN A 30 10.24 10.90 1.15
C ASN A 30 11.56 11.04 1.90
N VAL A 31 12.71 10.95 1.21
CA VAL A 31 14.02 11.24 1.83
C VAL A 31 14.12 12.70 2.23
N ASN A 32 13.65 13.63 1.39
CA ASN A 32 13.64 15.06 1.73
C ASN A 32 12.74 15.36 2.94
N LEU A 33 11.61 14.67 3.07
CA LEU A 33 10.73 14.77 4.25
C LEU A 33 11.45 14.31 5.53
N LEU A 34 12.25 13.24 5.47
CA LEU A 34 13.06 12.79 6.61
C LEU A 34 14.23 13.73 6.93
N GLN A 35 14.83 14.36 5.93
CA GLN A 35 15.99 15.25 6.10
C GLN A 35 15.61 16.66 6.58
N ASN A 36 14.41 17.13 6.24
CA ASN A 36 13.91 18.44 6.64
C ASN A 36 12.62 18.30 7.46
N PRO A 37 12.68 17.65 8.64
CA PRO A 37 11.49 17.45 9.48
C PRO A 37 10.89 18.78 9.98
N HIS A 38 11.62 19.90 9.87
CA HIS A 38 11.17 21.25 10.26
C HIS A 38 9.91 21.77 9.54
N SER A 39 9.40 21.10 8.49
CA SER A 39 8.06 21.39 7.95
C SER A 39 6.91 20.69 8.70
N ILE A 40 7.20 19.77 9.65
CA ILE A 40 6.22 18.94 10.36
C ILE A 40 6.38 18.98 11.91
N THR A 41 7.27 19.82 12.46
CA THR A 41 7.62 20.04 13.91
C THR A 41 8.93 19.38 14.38
N GLN A 42 9.50 19.94 15.45
CA GLN A 42 10.93 19.93 15.82
C GLN A 42 11.52 18.57 16.23
N ASP A 43 12.79 18.38 15.84
CA ASP A 43 13.81 17.43 16.31
C ASP A 43 13.57 15.92 16.11
N LEU A 44 14.65 15.20 15.77
CA LEU A 44 14.59 13.83 15.21
C LEU A 44 14.01 12.78 16.19
N PRO A 45 13.17 11.84 15.70
CA PRO A 45 12.03 11.39 16.49
C PRO A 45 11.97 9.88 16.74
N ILE A 46 13.00 9.09 16.35
CA ILE A 46 12.97 7.62 16.57
C ILE A 46 13.06 7.30 18.06
N VAL A 47 13.91 8.00 18.82
CA VAL A 47 14.04 7.76 20.26
C VAL A 47 12.75 8.16 20.98
N GLU A 48 12.15 9.31 20.65
CA GLU A 48 10.87 9.74 21.22
C GLU A 48 9.69 8.87 20.80
N ALA A 49 9.66 8.36 19.56
CA ALA A 49 8.65 7.39 19.11
C ALA A 49 8.80 6.05 19.83
N LEU A 50 10.03 5.59 20.05
CA LEU A 50 10.32 4.38 20.84
C LEU A 50 9.99 4.60 22.31
N GLU A 51 10.31 5.76 22.88
CA GLU A 51 9.93 6.15 24.24
C GLU A 51 8.41 6.25 24.38
N THR A 52 7.70 6.78 23.38
CA THR A 52 6.23 6.80 23.32
C THR A 52 5.65 5.39 23.32
N LEU A 53 6.25 4.49 22.53
CA LEU A 53 5.85 3.08 22.48
C LEU A 53 6.13 2.36 23.81
N MET A 54 7.29 2.59 24.42
CA MET A 54 7.68 2.00 25.71
C MET A 54 6.83 2.57 26.86
N ALA A 55 6.59 3.88 26.88
CA ALA A 55 5.74 4.54 27.87
C ALA A 55 4.29 4.06 27.80
N PHE A 56 3.77 3.73 26.62
CA PHE A 56 2.48 3.06 26.48
C PHE A 56 2.48 1.64 27.07
N MET A 57 3.52 0.84 26.78
CA MET A 57 3.66 -0.50 27.36
C MET A 57 3.72 -0.45 28.89
N GLU A 58 4.22 0.65 29.45
CA GLU A 58 4.44 0.83 30.88
C GLU A 58 3.29 1.59 31.59
N ASN A 59 2.53 2.44 30.89
CA ASN A 59 1.54 3.33 31.51
C ASN A 59 0.31 3.57 30.61
N THR A 60 -0.84 3.02 30.99
CA THR A 60 -2.14 3.21 30.31
C THR A 60 -2.69 4.66 30.36
N ARG A 61 -1.99 5.59 31.02
CA ARG A 61 -2.39 6.99 31.18
C ARG A 61 -1.47 8.03 30.52
N ALA A 62 -0.30 7.62 30.03
CA ALA A 62 0.62 8.51 29.30
C ALA A 62 0.42 8.32 27.79
N VAL A 63 -0.71 8.82 27.26
CA VAL A 63 -0.91 8.89 25.80
C VAL A 63 -0.06 10.06 25.29
N ALA A 64 1.24 9.81 25.15
CA ALA A 64 2.12 10.69 24.39
C ALA A 64 1.62 10.72 22.94
N ASN A 65 1.69 11.91 22.34
CA ASN A 65 1.10 12.32 21.06
C ASN A 65 1.13 11.20 19.99
N ASP A 66 0.01 10.50 19.82
CA ASP A 66 -0.12 9.33 18.96
C ASP A 66 -0.11 9.70 17.47
N GLN A 67 -0.59 10.89 17.14
CA GLN A 67 -0.37 11.48 15.83
C GLN A 67 1.13 11.63 15.54
N TYR A 68 1.91 12.14 16.50
CA TYR A 68 3.36 12.28 16.33
C TYR A 68 4.04 10.92 16.09
N LEU A 69 3.58 9.85 16.77
CA LEU A 69 4.05 8.49 16.49
C LEU A 69 3.76 8.08 15.04
N TYR A 70 2.55 8.33 14.54
CA TYR A 70 2.18 8.04 13.16
C TYR A 70 3.01 8.83 12.14
N ASP A 71 3.05 10.16 12.30
CA ASP A 71 3.74 11.11 11.43
C ASP A 71 5.25 10.87 11.41
N THR A 72 5.80 10.35 12.51
CA THR A 72 7.20 9.93 12.59
C THR A 72 7.46 8.63 11.83
N VAL A 73 6.68 7.58 12.09
CA VAL A 73 7.00 6.22 11.63
C VAL A 73 6.69 6.02 10.14
N VAL A 74 5.58 6.58 9.66
CA VAL A 74 5.08 6.35 8.29
C VAL A 74 6.06 6.81 7.20
N PRO A 75 6.73 7.99 7.31
CA PRO A 75 7.76 8.39 6.34
C PRO A 75 8.90 7.37 6.21
N TYR A 76 9.36 6.75 7.30
CA TYR A 76 10.39 5.70 7.23
C TYR A 76 9.89 4.46 6.49
N PHE A 77 8.64 4.05 6.74
CA PHE A 77 7.99 2.97 5.99
C PHE A 77 7.91 3.31 4.50
N HIS A 78 7.48 4.51 4.15
CA HIS A 78 7.42 4.95 2.76
C HIS A 78 8.79 4.98 2.10
N VAL A 79 9.84 5.50 2.76
CA VAL A 79 11.21 5.45 2.22
C VAL A 79 11.63 4.01 1.96
N ALA A 80 11.41 3.09 2.91
CA ALA A 80 11.75 1.68 2.72
C ALA A 80 11.01 1.09 1.50
N ASP A 81 9.70 1.30 1.39
CA ASP A 81 8.87 0.83 0.28
C ASP A 81 9.39 1.31 -1.08
N VAL A 82 9.52 2.64 -1.23
CA VAL A 82 9.91 3.23 -2.52
C VAL A 82 11.39 3.02 -2.84
N CYS A 83 12.26 2.79 -1.85
CA CYS A 83 13.63 2.32 -2.06
C CYS A 83 13.62 0.96 -2.79
N PHE A 84 12.91 -0.02 -2.23
CA PHE A 84 12.81 -1.35 -2.84
C PHE A 84 12.15 -1.28 -4.23
N ALA A 85 11.13 -0.45 -4.39
CA ALA A 85 10.48 -0.23 -5.67
C ALA A 85 11.44 0.37 -6.71
N ALA A 86 12.15 1.46 -6.36
CA ALA A 86 13.10 2.12 -7.25
C ALA A 86 14.23 1.17 -7.68
N VAL A 87 14.79 0.39 -6.74
CA VAL A 87 15.79 -0.64 -7.03
C VAL A 87 15.21 -1.72 -7.95
N GLY A 88 13.99 -2.18 -7.70
CA GLY A 88 13.33 -3.19 -8.54
C GLY A 88 13.12 -2.73 -9.99
N TYR A 89 12.80 -1.46 -10.21
CA TYR A 89 12.66 -0.89 -11.56
C TYR A 89 14.02 -0.63 -12.24
N ALA A 90 15.01 -0.16 -11.50
CA ALA A 90 16.36 0.08 -12.00
C ALA A 90 17.07 -1.23 -12.38
N LEU A 91 17.03 -2.24 -11.50
CA LEU A 91 17.81 -3.47 -11.62
C LEU A 91 16.98 -4.65 -12.13
N SER A 92 16.85 -4.78 -13.46
CA SER A 92 16.24 -5.97 -14.10
C SER A 92 17.31 -6.93 -14.65
N LEU A 93 18.18 -7.40 -13.77
CA LEU A 93 19.35 -8.21 -14.14
C LEU A 93 19.04 -9.72 -14.06
N LYS A 94 19.59 -10.50 -14.98
CA LYS A 94 19.50 -11.97 -14.92
C LYS A 94 20.28 -12.54 -13.73
N LEU A 95 21.39 -11.89 -13.33
CA LEU A 95 22.24 -12.31 -12.20
C LEU A 95 21.45 -12.45 -10.89
N PHE A 96 20.62 -11.46 -10.56
CA PHE A 96 19.76 -11.48 -9.38
C PHE A 96 18.40 -12.15 -9.63
N ARG A 97 18.22 -12.78 -10.79
CA ARG A 97 16.94 -13.36 -11.24
C ARG A 97 15.77 -12.35 -11.17
N SER A 98 16.04 -11.05 -11.29
CA SER A 98 15.06 -9.96 -11.25
C SER A 98 14.59 -9.50 -12.63
N HIS A 99 15.03 -10.18 -13.69
CA HIS A 99 14.62 -9.90 -15.05
C HIS A 99 13.10 -10.07 -15.24
N VAL A 100 12.52 -9.23 -16.08
CA VAL A 100 11.10 -9.31 -16.43
C VAL A 100 10.86 -10.51 -17.34
N ARG A 101 9.99 -11.44 -16.93
CA ARG A 101 9.59 -12.61 -17.73
C ARG A 101 8.48 -12.27 -18.71
N SER A 102 7.50 -11.47 -18.26
CA SER A 102 6.42 -10.93 -19.07
C SER A 102 5.90 -9.62 -18.48
N ALA A 103 5.25 -8.81 -19.32
CA ALA A 103 4.48 -7.64 -18.91
C ALA A 103 2.99 -7.85 -19.24
N GLU A 104 2.13 -7.22 -18.44
CA GLU A 104 0.67 -7.29 -18.54
C GLU A 104 0.22 -6.99 -19.98
N PRO A 105 -0.42 -7.96 -20.67
CA PRO A 105 -0.76 -7.79 -22.07
C PRO A 105 -2.10 -7.07 -22.30
N THR A 106 -2.95 -6.92 -21.28
CA THR A 106 -4.32 -6.42 -21.43
C THR A 106 -4.44 -4.94 -21.09
N GLY A 107 -5.24 -4.21 -21.89
CA GLY A 107 -5.55 -2.81 -21.60
C GLY A 107 -6.23 -2.63 -20.25
N LEU A 108 -7.14 -3.55 -19.86
CA LEU A 108 -7.81 -3.52 -18.56
C LEU A 108 -6.80 -3.57 -17.41
N GLY A 109 -5.83 -4.49 -17.45
CA GLY A 109 -4.80 -4.61 -16.43
C GLY A 109 -3.98 -3.33 -16.27
N TRP A 110 -3.60 -2.71 -17.40
CA TRP A 110 -2.94 -1.40 -17.38
C TRP A 110 -3.82 -0.30 -16.79
N THR A 111 -5.06 -0.17 -17.24
CA THR A 111 -5.98 0.89 -16.78
C THR A 111 -6.20 0.82 -15.27
N VAL A 112 -6.59 -0.34 -14.73
CA VAL A 112 -6.84 -0.49 -13.29
C VAL A 112 -5.57 -0.32 -12.46
N ALA A 113 -4.40 -0.67 -13.02
CA ALA A 113 -3.15 -0.44 -12.31
C ALA A 113 -2.76 1.04 -12.29
N LEU A 114 -2.85 1.74 -13.43
CA LEU A 114 -2.46 3.14 -13.55
C LEU A 114 -3.37 4.06 -12.72
N MET A 115 -4.66 3.76 -12.62
CA MET A 115 -5.60 4.49 -11.74
C MET A 115 -5.14 4.54 -10.27
N CYS A 116 -4.37 3.54 -9.81
CA CYS A 116 -3.83 3.51 -8.45
C CYS A 116 -2.59 4.39 -8.23
N TYR A 117 -2.05 5.05 -9.26
CA TYR A 117 -0.80 5.81 -9.20
C TYR A 117 -0.98 7.26 -9.62
N GLN A 118 -0.07 8.13 -9.16
CA GLN A 118 -0.03 9.51 -9.66
C GLN A 118 0.32 9.54 -11.16
N PRO A 119 -0.21 10.52 -11.92
CA PRO A 119 -1.13 11.58 -11.47
C PRO A 119 -2.58 11.10 -11.29
N PHE A 120 -2.98 9.98 -11.89
CA PHE A 120 -4.38 9.55 -11.96
C PHE A 120 -5.06 9.42 -10.59
N TRP A 121 -4.36 8.85 -9.60
CA TRP A 121 -4.88 8.77 -8.25
C TRP A 121 -5.11 10.17 -7.67
N GLY A 122 -4.07 11.00 -7.55
CA GLY A 122 -4.19 12.28 -6.84
C GLY A 122 -4.99 13.35 -7.55
N THR A 123 -4.98 13.38 -8.88
CA THR A 123 -5.65 14.45 -9.65
C THR A 123 -7.05 14.10 -10.09
N VAL A 124 -7.39 12.80 -10.19
CA VAL A 124 -8.68 12.37 -10.76
C VAL A 124 -9.52 11.59 -9.73
N ILE A 125 -8.90 10.71 -8.93
CA ILE A 125 -9.65 9.75 -8.11
C ILE A 125 -9.68 10.19 -6.64
N GLY A 126 -8.52 10.24 -5.99
CA GLY A 126 -8.36 10.61 -4.59
C GLY A 126 -8.91 12.00 -4.28
N SER A 127 -8.52 13.03 -5.05
CA SER A 127 -8.97 14.42 -4.80
C SER A 127 -10.46 14.66 -5.02
N HIS A 128 -11.15 13.87 -5.84
CA HIS A 128 -12.55 14.14 -6.21
C HIS A 128 -13.54 13.18 -5.56
N TYR A 129 -13.09 12.00 -5.14
CA TYR A 129 -13.98 10.95 -4.65
C TYR A 129 -13.65 10.48 -3.23
N LEU A 130 -12.44 10.75 -2.72
CA LEU A 130 -12.03 10.37 -1.38
C LEU A 130 -11.87 11.61 -0.50
N PHE A 131 -12.53 11.61 0.65
CA PHE A 131 -12.62 12.79 1.51
C PHE A 131 -11.38 12.95 2.39
N TYR A 132 -10.62 11.87 2.65
CA TYR A 132 -9.33 11.95 3.36
C TYR A 132 -8.31 12.82 2.62
N ALA A 133 -8.45 13.00 1.31
CA ALA A 133 -7.57 13.88 0.53
C ALA A 133 -7.68 15.35 0.95
N HIS A 134 -8.75 15.72 1.68
CA HIS A 134 -9.04 17.08 2.13
C HIS A 134 -9.10 17.23 3.66
N ALA A 135 -9.05 16.13 4.40
CA ALA A 135 -9.10 16.16 5.86
C ALA A 135 -7.68 16.10 6.44
N PRO A 136 -7.20 17.18 7.11
CA PRO A 136 -5.80 17.29 7.49
C PRO A 136 -5.36 16.30 8.57
N ASN A 137 -6.29 15.63 9.25
CA ASN A 137 -5.95 14.74 10.35
C ASN A 137 -7.12 13.83 10.79
N CYS A 138 -7.11 12.54 10.46
CA CYS A 138 -8.12 11.60 10.96
C CYS A 138 -8.06 11.40 12.50
N PHE A 139 -6.95 11.76 13.15
CA PHE A 139 -6.78 11.65 14.60
C PHE A 139 -7.55 12.74 15.36
N GLY A 140 -7.91 13.86 14.71
CA GLY A 140 -8.65 14.96 15.34
C GLY A 140 -10.12 14.66 15.67
N TYR A 141 -10.66 13.54 15.19
CA TYR A 141 -12.07 13.14 15.40
C TYR A 141 -12.29 12.30 16.66
N PHE A 142 -11.23 11.84 17.31
CA PHE A 142 -11.32 11.01 18.51
C PHE A 142 -10.70 11.73 19.71
N ASP A 143 -11.35 11.64 20.86
CA ASP A 143 -10.78 12.10 22.11
C ASP A 143 -9.47 11.35 22.42
N GLU A 144 -8.55 12.03 23.11
CA GLU A 144 -7.30 11.41 23.53
C GLU A 144 -7.57 10.22 24.44
N GLY A 145 -6.93 9.08 24.19
CA GLY A 145 -7.13 7.89 25.00
C GLY A 145 -6.75 6.59 24.31
N LEU A 146 -7.03 5.49 25.00
CA LEU A 146 -6.67 4.14 24.55
C LEU A 146 -7.29 3.79 23.18
N PHE A 147 -8.49 4.30 22.88
CA PHE A 147 -9.14 4.07 21.61
C PHE A 147 -8.37 4.72 20.45
N ARG A 148 -8.04 6.03 20.56
CA ARG A 148 -7.28 6.76 19.53
C ARG A 148 -5.91 6.15 19.31
N TYR A 149 -5.21 5.80 20.40
CA TYR A 149 -3.93 5.11 20.31
C TYR A 149 -4.05 3.73 19.64
N GLY A 150 -5.05 2.93 20.00
CA GLY A 150 -5.34 1.64 19.36
C GLY A 150 -5.63 1.80 17.86
N TRP A 151 -6.34 2.86 17.47
CA TRP A 151 -6.59 3.21 16.07
C TRP A 151 -5.27 3.48 15.33
N THR A 152 -4.41 4.30 15.92
CA THR A 152 -3.06 4.61 15.42
C THR A 152 -2.21 3.35 15.24
N LEU A 153 -2.22 2.44 16.21
CA LEU A 153 -1.48 1.18 16.11
C LEU A 153 -1.96 0.30 14.97
N VAL A 154 -3.28 0.23 14.73
CA VAL A 154 -3.82 -0.55 13.61
C VAL A 154 -3.45 0.10 12.27
N LEU A 155 -3.50 1.42 12.16
CA LEU A 155 -3.02 2.14 10.97
C LEU A 155 -1.54 1.83 10.69
N LEU A 156 -0.68 1.96 11.71
CA LEU A 156 0.74 1.61 11.60
C LEU A 156 0.95 0.14 11.22
N PHE A 157 0.15 -0.76 11.77
CA PHE A 157 0.20 -2.18 11.42
C PHE A 157 -0.17 -2.43 9.96
N THR A 158 -1.20 -1.75 9.44
CA THR A 158 -1.55 -1.87 8.01
C THR A 158 -0.44 -1.35 7.09
N GLU A 159 0.17 -0.20 7.41
CA GLU A 159 1.31 0.32 6.63
C GLU A 159 2.53 -0.60 6.74
N PHE A 160 2.82 -1.13 7.94
CA PHE A 160 3.88 -2.12 8.13
C PHE A 160 3.67 -3.36 7.25
N VAL A 161 2.45 -3.94 7.24
CA VAL A 161 2.13 -5.09 6.39
C VAL A 161 2.30 -4.73 4.92
N PHE A 162 1.87 -3.54 4.50
CA PHE A 162 2.03 -3.06 3.13
C PHE A 162 3.51 -3.03 2.71
N VAL A 163 4.37 -2.38 3.51
CA VAL A 163 5.82 -2.29 3.22
C VAL A 163 6.51 -3.65 3.30
N TRP A 164 6.13 -4.50 4.27
CA TRP A 164 6.65 -5.86 4.37
C TRP A 164 6.38 -6.66 3.09
N CYS A 165 5.20 -6.49 2.47
CA CYS A 165 4.91 -7.14 1.18
C CYS A 165 5.90 -6.71 0.09
N THR A 166 6.21 -5.42 -0.01
CA THR A 166 7.20 -4.91 -0.97
C THR A 166 8.60 -5.45 -0.69
N MET A 167 9.02 -5.48 0.58
CA MET A 167 10.31 -6.05 1.00
C MET A 167 10.43 -7.54 0.62
N CYS A 168 9.35 -8.32 0.71
CA CYS A 168 9.36 -9.73 0.29
C CYS A 168 9.58 -9.89 -1.22
N PHE A 169 9.16 -8.94 -2.05
CA PHE A 169 9.53 -8.91 -3.47
C PHE A 169 11.00 -8.54 -3.66
N GLY A 170 11.52 -7.59 -2.88
CA GLY A 170 12.88 -7.09 -2.99
C GLY A 170 13.16 -6.52 -4.38
N THR A 171 14.28 -6.89 -5.00
CA THR A 171 14.66 -6.46 -6.37
C THR A 171 13.72 -6.97 -7.46
N ARG A 172 12.79 -7.88 -7.14
CA ARG A 172 11.76 -8.37 -8.07
C ARG A 172 10.49 -7.52 -8.03
N PHE A 173 10.40 -6.51 -7.18
CA PHE A 173 9.23 -5.64 -7.14
C PHE A 173 9.04 -4.93 -8.48
N SER A 174 7.84 -5.00 -9.02
CA SER A 174 7.41 -4.23 -10.20
C SER A 174 5.93 -4.47 -10.47
N ASN A 175 5.19 -3.38 -10.65
CA ASN A 175 3.85 -3.40 -11.21
C ASN A 175 3.85 -3.96 -12.64
N LEU A 176 2.70 -4.53 -13.03
CA LEU A 176 2.39 -4.97 -14.39
C LEU A 176 3.40 -5.96 -15.00
N THR A 177 4.21 -6.63 -14.20
CA THR A 177 5.20 -7.59 -14.71
C THR A 177 5.24 -8.86 -13.89
N HIS A 178 5.54 -9.97 -14.55
CA HIS A 178 5.87 -11.22 -13.89
C HIS A 178 7.39 -11.34 -13.73
N ARG A 179 7.86 -11.37 -12.47
CA ARG A 179 9.27 -11.56 -12.09
C ARG A 179 9.47 -12.73 -11.12
N GLY A 180 8.48 -13.61 -11.03
CA GLY A 180 8.41 -14.74 -10.12
C GLY A 180 7.41 -14.52 -8.98
N ILE A 181 6.89 -15.64 -8.47
CA ILE A 181 5.89 -15.65 -7.40
C ILE A 181 6.59 -15.58 -6.04
N VAL A 182 5.97 -14.85 -5.10
CA VAL A 182 6.40 -14.75 -3.70
C VAL A 182 5.40 -15.53 -2.85
N THR A 183 5.91 -16.40 -1.98
CA THR A 183 5.07 -17.36 -1.22
C THR A 183 5.35 -17.36 0.29
N PHE A 184 6.19 -16.43 0.75
CA PHE A 184 6.61 -16.26 2.15
C PHE A 184 6.25 -14.87 2.67
N GLY A 185 6.43 -14.64 3.98
CA GLY A 185 5.99 -13.39 4.63
C GLY A 185 4.47 -13.27 4.58
N PRO A 186 3.91 -12.07 4.34
CA PRO A 186 2.46 -11.89 4.26
C PRO A 186 1.78 -12.73 3.17
N TYR A 187 2.52 -13.05 2.08
CA TYR A 187 2.04 -13.92 0.99
C TYR A 187 1.84 -15.37 1.43
N TYR A 188 2.29 -15.75 2.62
CA TYR A 188 1.95 -17.04 3.21
C TYR A 188 0.45 -17.15 3.54
N PHE A 189 -0.21 -16.04 3.87
CA PHE A 189 -1.60 -15.99 4.37
C PHE A 189 -2.64 -15.63 3.31
N ALA A 190 -2.28 -14.74 2.39
CA ALA A 190 -3.17 -14.25 1.35
C ALA A 190 -2.43 -14.05 0.03
N LYS A 191 -3.17 -14.04 -1.09
CA LYS A 191 -2.62 -13.78 -2.43
C LYS A 191 -2.22 -12.31 -2.61
N HIS A 192 -3.01 -11.40 -2.03
CA HIS A 192 -2.86 -9.95 -2.18
C HIS A 192 -2.84 -9.23 -0.81
N PRO A 193 -1.92 -9.58 0.11
CA PRO A 193 -1.87 -8.99 1.46
C PRO A 193 -1.67 -7.48 1.44
N ALA A 194 -0.86 -6.95 0.52
CA ALA A 194 -0.67 -5.51 0.36
C ALA A 194 -1.98 -4.78 0.01
N TYR A 195 -2.79 -5.35 -0.89
CA TYR A 195 -4.07 -4.72 -1.28
C TYR A 195 -5.07 -4.73 -0.14
N ILE A 196 -5.11 -5.81 0.64
CA ILE A 196 -5.96 -5.91 1.84
C ILE A 196 -5.52 -4.85 2.85
N ALA A 197 -4.23 -4.79 3.17
CA ALA A 197 -3.69 -3.82 4.12
C ALA A 197 -3.98 -2.38 3.68
N LYS A 198 -3.80 -2.07 2.38
CA LYS A 198 -4.08 -0.73 1.84
C LYS A 198 -5.56 -0.35 1.93
N LEU A 199 -6.47 -1.27 1.60
CA LEU A 199 -7.92 -1.03 1.70
C LEU A 199 -8.36 -0.84 3.15
N VAL A 200 -7.83 -1.62 4.10
CA VAL A 200 -8.13 -1.43 5.53
C VAL A 200 -7.59 -0.08 6.02
N GLY A 201 -6.35 0.27 5.67
CA GLY A 201 -5.77 1.57 6.01
C GLY A 201 -6.59 2.73 5.44
N PHE A 202 -6.93 2.68 4.15
CA PHE A 202 -7.80 3.69 3.52
C PHE A 202 -9.17 3.80 4.18
N PHE A 203 -9.79 2.66 4.51
CA PHE A 203 -11.07 2.66 5.21
C PHE A 203 -10.96 3.38 6.56
N MET A 204 -9.90 3.10 7.32
CA MET A 204 -9.69 3.71 8.63
C MET A 204 -9.33 5.20 8.55
N LEU A 205 -8.62 5.63 7.51
CA LEU A 205 -8.38 7.06 7.29
C LEU A 205 -9.66 7.80 6.90
N GLU A 206 -10.55 7.15 6.14
CA GLU A 206 -11.82 7.73 5.69
C GLU A 206 -12.93 7.70 6.75
N LEU A 207 -13.03 6.65 7.55
CA LEU A 207 -14.17 6.42 8.45
C LEU A 207 -14.51 7.61 9.36
N PRO A 208 -13.54 8.32 9.97
CA PRO A 208 -13.84 9.52 10.74
C PRO A 208 -14.41 10.65 9.88
N VAL A 209 -13.85 10.86 8.69
CA VAL A 209 -14.27 11.92 7.73
C VAL A 209 -15.65 11.62 7.13
N ILE A 210 -15.98 10.34 6.98
CA ILE A 210 -17.29 9.86 6.54
C ILE A 210 -18.39 10.29 7.54
N VAL A 211 -18.11 10.24 8.85
CA VAL A 211 -19.09 10.61 9.88
C VAL A 211 -19.20 12.13 10.03
N TYR A 212 -18.08 12.84 9.88
CA TYR A 212 -17.96 14.29 10.05
C TYR A 212 -17.63 14.94 8.70
N VAL A 213 -18.66 15.41 8.00
CA VAL A 213 -18.50 15.97 6.63
C VAL A 213 -17.63 17.22 6.67
N GLY A 214 -16.44 17.14 6.08
CA GLY A 214 -15.48 18.25 6.06
C GLY A 214 -15.02 18.64 7.46
N GLU A 215 -15.02 19.94 7.76
CA GLU A 215 -14.66 20.49 9.08
C GLU A 215 -15.85 20.56 10.06
N SER A 216 -17.00 19.99 9.70
CA SER A 216 -18.19 20.05 10.55
C SER A 216 -17.99 19.27 11.85
N THR A 217 -18.28 19.92 12.98
CA THR A 217 -18.34 19.27 14.30
C THR A 217 -19.60 18.43 14.50
N THR A 218 -20.57 18.52 13.58
CA THR A 218 -21.83 17.77 13.65
C THR A 218 -21.77 16.55 12.72
N PRO A 219 -22.03 15.33 13.22
CA PRO A 219 -22.03 14.13 12.39
C PRO A 219 -23.22 14.12 11.41
N SER A 220 -22.97 13.70 10.17
CA SER A 220 -24.02 13.52 9.15
C SER A 220 -23.99 12.10 8.62
N TYR A 221 -24.88 11.26 9.17
CA TYR A 221 -24.99 9.85 8.78
C TYR A 221 -25.35 9.67 7.29
N THR A 222 -26.15 10.59 6.72
CA THR A 222 -26.52 10.55 5.30
C THR A 222 -25.30 10.74 4.41
N ALA A 223 -24.45 11.72 4.73
CA ALA A 223 -23.22 11.93 3.97
C ALA A 223 -22.21 10.81 4.20
N GLY A 224 -22.18 10.23 5.40
CA GLY A 224 -21.37 9.04 5.65
C GLY A 224 -21.78 7.83 4.83
N ILE A 225 -23.09 7.56 4.72
CA ILE A 225 -23.59 6.50 3.84
C ILE A 225 -23.21 6.78 2.38
N LEU A 226 -23.29 8.03 1.93
CA LEU A 226 -22.90 8.40 0.56
C LEU A 226 -21.39 8.24 0.32
N ALA A 227 -20.56 8.47 1.32
CA ALA A 227 -19.11 8.30 1.23
C ALA A 227 -18.66 6.81 1.23
N LEU A 228 -19.53 5.87 1.60
CA LEU A 228 -19.29 4.44 1.36
C LEU A 228 -19.30 4.08 -0.14
N VAL A 229 -20.01 4.86 -0.98
CA VAL A 229 -20.08 4.62 -2.43
C VAL A 229 -18.71 4.77 -3.09
N PRO A 230 -18.00 5.91 -2.98
CA PRO A 230 -16.66 6.04 -3.55
C PRO A 230 -15.66 5.05 -2.94
N PHE A 231 -15.76 4.75 -1.64
CA PHE A 231 -14.92 3.72 -1.04
C PHE A 231 -15.18 2.32 -1.64
N ALA A 232 -16.44 1.98 -1.91
CA ALA A 232 -16.80 0.75 -2.62
C ALA A 232 -16.22 0.71 -4.05
N LEU A 233 -16.16 1.85 -4.74
CA LEU A 233 -15.51 1.96 -6.05
C LEU A 233 -14.00 1.73 -5.96
N VAL A 234 -13.33 2.22 -4.90
CA VAL A 234 -11.92 1.92 -4.63
C VAL A 234 -11.73 0.42 -4.37
N CYS A 235 -12.59 -0.20 -3.57
CA CYS A 235 -12.57 -1.65 -3.35
C CYS A 235 -12.73 -2.42 -4.67
N LEU A 236 -13.66 -1.98 -5.53
CA LEU A 236 -13.89 -2.58 -6.84
C LEU A 236 -12.68 -2.42 -7.77
N MET A 237 -12.01 -1.26 -7.74
CA MET A 237 -10.78 -1.02 -8.49
C MET A 237 -9.67 -1.99 -8.06
N TYR A 238 -9.43 -2.14 -6.75
CA TYR A 238 -8.45 -3.10 -6.23
C TYR A 238 -8.84 -4.55 -6.50
N TYR A 239 -10.13 -4.87 -6.51
CA TYR A 239 -10.62 -6.18 -6.93
C TYR A 239 -10.24 -6.47 -8.38
N TYR A 240 -10.55 -5.56 -9.31
CA TYR A 240 -10.17 -5.76 -10.71
C TYR A 240 -8.67 -5.81 -10.92
N ARG A 241 -7.91 -4.97 -10.19
CA ARG A 241 -6.45 -5.01 -10.19
C ARG A 241 -5.90 -6.37 -9.76
N ALA A 242 -6.43 -6.92 -8.67
CA ALA A 242 -6.06 -8.27 -8.25
C ALA A 242 -6.39 -9.28 -9.36
N ARG A 243 -7.61 -9.25 -9.91
CA ARG A 243 -8.07 -10.22 -10.91
C ARG A 243 -7.27 -10.19 -12.21
N THR A 244 -6.93 -9.00 -12.72
CA THR A 244 -6.09 -8.87 -13.93
C THR A 244 -4.68 -9.37 -13.67
N GLU A 245 -4.10 -9.04 -12.53
CA GLU A 245 -2.79 -9.54 -12.12
C GLU A 245 -2.78 -11.07 -12.01
N GLU A 246 -3.78 -11.69 -11.37
CA GLU A 246 -3.85 -13.16 -11.30
C GLU A 246 -3.99 -13.79 -12.69
N ALA A 247 -4.81 -13.20 -13.56
CA ALA A 247 -5.01 -13.70 -14.92
C ALA A 247 -3.71 -13.65 -15.73
N HIS A 248 -2.94 -12.56 -15.61
CA HIS A 248 -1.64 -12.46 -16.24
C HIS A 248 -0.63 -13.43 -15.65
N LEU A 249 -0.58 -13.60 -14.32
CA LEU A 249 0.34 -14.57 -13.71
C LEU A 249 0.05 -16.01 -14.17
N ARG A 250 -1.23 -16.41 -14.24
CA ARG A 250 -1.65 -17.72 -14.79
C ARG A 250 -1.33 -17.89 -16.27
N SER A 251 -1.35 -16.81 -17.05
CA SER A 251 -1.09 -16.88 -18.49
C SER A 251 0.36 -17.23 -18.84
N VAL A 252 1.29 -17.14 -17.89
CA VAL A 252 2.73 -17.36 -18.14
C VAL A 252 3.14 -18.80 -17.86
N ASN A 253 2.77 -19.35 -16.69
CA ASN A 253 3.07 -20.72 -16.28
C ASN A 253 2.21 -21.14 -15.07
N ASP A 254 2.31 -22.42 -14.72
CA ASP A 254 1.52 -23.03 -13.64
C ASP A 254 1.98 -22.65 -12.22
N ALA A 255 3.06 -21.87 -12.07
CA ALA A 255 3.62 -21.56 -10.75
C ALA A 255 2.63 -20.77 -9.87
N TYR A 256 1.76 -19.95 -10.47
CA TYR A 256 0.74 -19.23 -9.74
C TYR A 256 -0.38 -20.14 -9.24
N ASP A 257 -0.77 -21.14 -10.03
CA ASP A 257 -1.81 -22.10 -9.65
C ASP A 257 -1.30 -23.05 -8.56
N ILE A 258 -0.04 -23.52 -8.68
CA ILE A 258 0.64 -24.28 -7.61
C ILE A 258 0.64 -23.50 -6.28
N TYR A 259 0.91 -22.19 -6.34
CA TYR A 259 0.84 -21.34 -5.14
C TYR A 259 -0.59 -21.22 -4.59
N CYS A 260 -1.60 -21.10 -5.45
CA CYS A 260 -3.00 -21.05 -5.03
C CYS A 260 -3.43 -22.35 -4.33
N ASP A 261 -3.04 -23.50 -4.87
CA ASP A 261 -3.36 -24.82 -4.32
C ASP A 261 -2.70 -25.02 -2.95
N GLU A 262 -1.42 -24.65 -2.83
CA GLU A 262 -0.70 -24.74 -1.56
C GLU A 262 -1.30 -23.80 -0.51
N LEU A 263 -1.74 -22.60 -0.90
CA LEU A 263 -2.43 -21.67 -0.01
C LEU A 263 -3.78 -22.25 0.47
N ALA A 264 -4.54 -22.90 -0.41
CA ALA A 264 -5.80 -23.57 -0.07
C ALA A 264 -5.55 -24.76 0.88
N ALA A 265 -4.55 -25.59 0.60
CA ALA A 265 -4.17 -26.73 1.43
C ALA A 265 -3.75 -26.30 2.85
N ARG A 266 -3.05 -25.17 2.99
CA ARG A 266 -2.70 -24.57 4.30
C ARG A 266 -3.94 -24.20 5.11
N LYS A 267 -4.93 -23.56 4.49
CA LYS A 267 -6.20 -23.18 5.16
C LYS A 267 -6.99 -24.39 5.65
N VAL A 268 -6.96 -25.49 4.90
CA VAL A 268 -7.58 -26.75 5.34
C VAL A 268 -6.83 -27.35 6.53
N ARG A 269 -5.48 -27.36 6.50
CA ARG A 269 -4.65 -27.87 7.60
C ARG A 269 -4.82 -27.07 8.89
N SER A 270 -4.93 -25.74 8.82
CA SER A 270 -5.13 -24.91 10.01
C SER A 270 -6.49 -25.16 10.66
N ARG A 271 -7.56 -25.30 9.86
CA ARG A 271 -8.92 -25.63 10.36
C ARG A 271 -9.03 -26.99 11.03
N LYS A 272 -8.19 -27.96 10.64
CA LYS A 272 -8.16 -29.29 11.29
C LYS A 272 -7.39 -29.30 12.62
N ARG A 273 -6.63 -28.25 12.92
CA ARG A 273 -5.80 -28.13 14.13
C ARG A 273 -6.43 -27.23 15.20
N SER A 274 -7.40 -26.40 14.83
CA SER A 274 -8.25 -25.60 15.72
C SER A 274 -9.45 -26.39 16.20
#